data_AF-A0A401H5M7-F1
#
_entry.id   AF-A0A401H5M7-F1
#
_cell.length_a   1.000
_cell.length_b   1.000
_cell.length_c   1.000
_cell.angle_alpha   90.00
_cell.angle_beta   90.00
_cell.angle_gamma   90.00
#
_symmetry.space_group_name_H-M   'P 1'
#
loop_
_entity.id
_entity.type
_entity.pdbx_description
1 polymer ?
#
loop_
_entity_poly.entity_id
_entity_poly.type
_entity_poly.pdbx_seq_one_letter_code
_entity_poly.pdbx_strand_id
1 'polypeptide(L)'
;MSAPTPPSRRGGAAQQSFPPSDQTGQDLDLFSLSPLTAVSSHDGSTEQSLRLQTLPSPTEETTPTQGQPRQGEEELSPTLSLHHNLTVDVDDVGSLSHRAKWLHPQAFVSPRPSNISTVDQALRTILPRAPDPYKKGALTSTKDITQTELNVDENDQLEKIVYVPTLVTCLRDRAVEKLQNLHINWDEDDDILSVTSFHPYTTARNLPRTIWSEKDIEHWTHAVLFRPAVAAVRAVMLQDIKHDFDKVHPYVSSSSDIDVIPDGMFVLSEEDSIPTIGVVIENKTPSMWEEGMDYSKLEWPEGSERDIPAGTAMRFYWPTKIIGNREQDRVIVQAWTQLVKAECDLGIISTLNTTIFLARGRGNHRNTLYISPAYRRAMCPIYAVFCWFAIAAGIFKYEDLNLPTPDASWWNDSVRRDFYSESPGVCAATYYTRYLEQI
;
A
#
# COMPACT_ATOMS: atom_id res chain seq x y z
N MET A 1 -44.45 -23.51 -18.76
CA MET A 1 -43.35 -23.50 -17.78
C MET A 1 -42.59 -22.21 -18.01
N SER A 2 -42.90 -21.19 -17.20
CA SER A 2 -42.43 -19.82 -17.40
C SER A 2 -41.34 -19.51 -16.39
N ALA A 3 -40.22 -18.97 -16.86
CA ALA A 3 -39.07 -18.59 -16.05
C ALA A 3 -39.40 -17.42 -15.10
N PRO A 4 -38.80 -17.36 -13.90
CA PRO A 4 -39.10 -16.31 -12.93
C PRO A 4 -38.30 -15.03 -13.24
N THR A 5 -39.02 -13.91 -13.23
CA THR A 5 -38.51 -12.54 -13.35
C THR A 5 -37.77 -12.13 -12.08
N PRO A 6 -36.60 -11.45 -12.16
CA PRO A 6 -35.90 -10.95 -10.99
C PRO A 6 -36.60 -9.72 -10.37
N PRO A 7 -36.40 -9.47 -9.06
CA PRO A 7 -37.11 -8.42 -8.34
C PRO A 7 -36.59 -7.02 -8.72
N SER A 8 -37.56 -6.13 -8.94
CA SER A 8 -37.39 -4.70 -9.18
C SER A 8 -36.81 -3.99 -7.96
N ARG A 9 -35.64 -3.35 -8.12
CA ARG A 9 -35.09 -2.38 -7.16
C ARG A 9 -35.89 -1.07 -7.27
N ARG A 10 -36.64 -0.72 -6.22
CA ARG A 10 -37.26 0.59 -6.05
C ARG A 10 -36.19 1.65 -5.83
N GLY A 11 -35.92 2.46 -6.86
CA GLY A 11 -35.30 3.77 -6.72
C GLY A 11 -36.39 4.81 -6.44
N GLY A 12 -36.32 5.46 -5.27
CA GLY A 12 -37.09 6.64 -4.95
C GLY A 12 -36.21 7.87 -5.13
N ALA A 13 -36.27 8.51 -6.30
CA ALA A 13 -35.66 9.81 -6.53
C ALA A 13 -36.70 10.90 -6.15
N ALA A 14 -36.48 11.59 -5.04
CA ALA A 14 -37.19 12.80 -4.71
C ALA A 14 -36.44 13.99 -5.36
N GLN A 15 -37.03 14.53 -6.43
CA GLN A 15 -36.65 15.84 -6.96
C GLN A 15 -37.15 16.91 -5.97
N GLN A 16 -36.24 17.62 -5.31
CA GLN A 16 -36.54 18.90 -4.67
C GLN A 16 -35.80 20.01 -5.41
N SER A 17 -36.59 20.86 -6.05
CA SER A 17 -36.21 22.11 -6.68
C SER A 17 -35.95 23.17 -5.61
N PHE A 18 -34.79 23.82 -5.65
CA PHE A 18 -34.51 25.05 -4.89
C PHE A 18 -34.43 26.28 -5.83
N PRO A 19 -34.88 27.46 -5.37
CA PRO A 19 -34.89 28.69 -6.17
C PRO A 19 -33.53 29.39 -6.18
N PRO A 20 -33.29 30.36 -7.10
CA PRO A 20 -32.03 31.07 -7.20
C PRO A 20 -31.96 32.18 -6.17
N SER A 21 -30.80 32.34 -5.55
CA SER A 21 -30.48 33.53 -4.74
C SER A 21 -29.21 34.17 -5.28
N ASP A 22 -29.40 35.24 -6.05
CA ASP A 22 -28.42 36.30 -6.21
C ASP A 22 -28.21 36.99 -4.84
N GLN A 23 -26.95 37.19 -4.44
CA GLN A 23 -26.48 38.44 -3.81
C GLN A 23 -24.96 38.40 -3.55
N THR A 24 -24.26 39.24 -4.33
CA THR A 24 -23.25 40.24 -3.91
C THR A 24 -22.36 39.96 -2.70
N GLY A 25 -21.08 39.72 -3.01
CA GLY A 25 -19.91 40.50 -2.59
C GLY A 25 -19.74 40.87 -1.11
N GLN A 26 -18.63 40.42 -0.52
CA GLN A 26 -17.81 41.22 0.38
C GLN A 26 -16.41 40.60 0.50
N ASP A 27 -15.41 41.44 0.24
CA ASP A 27 -13.99 41.22 0.51
C ASP A 27 -13.76 40.91 2.00
N LEU A 28 -12.92 39.92 2.29
CA LEU A 28 -12.36 39.71 3.62
C LEU A 28 -10.84 39.55 3.56
N ASP A 29 -10.18 40.58 4.07
CA ASP A 29 -8.80 40.61 4.51
C ASP A 29 -8.51 39.46 5.49
N LEU A 30 -7.54 38.62 5.14
CA LEU A 30 -7.25 37.37 5.85
C LEU A 30 -5.78 37.31 6.29
N PHE A 31 -5.34 38.24 7.15
CA PHE A 31 -4.17 38.04 8.01
C PHE A 31 -4.30 38.83 9.32
N SER A 32 -4.86 38.17 10.34
CA SER A 32 -4.71 38.60 11.73
C SER A 32 -4.61 37.35 12.62
N LEU A 33 -3.37 37.01 12.97
CA LEU A 33 -3.02 35.98 13.94
C LEU A 33 -2.86 36.63 15.31
N SER A 34 -3.62 36.18 16.32
CA SER A 34 -3.37 36.31 17.77
C SER A 34 -4.44 35.51 18.55
N PRO A 35 -4.26 35.20 19.85
CA PRO A 35 -3.52 34.02 20.31
C PRO A 35 -4.40 33.07 21.15
N LEU A 36 -3.87 31.88 21.42
CA LEU A 36 -4.40 30.84 22.31
C LEU A 36 -4.96 31.38 23.64
N THR A 37 -6.27 31.21 23.85
CA THR A 37 -6.92 31.29 25.15
C THR A 37 -7.13 29.89 25.72
N ALA A 38 -6.54 29.66 26.89
CA ALA A 38 -6.74 28.48 27.72
C ALA A 38 -8.20 28.40 28.21
N VAL A 39 -8.82 27.24 28.03
CA VAL A 39 -10.13 26.92 28.61
C VAL A 39 -9.91 26.36 30.01
N SER A 40 -10.43 27.08 31.00
CA SER A 40 -10.55 26.65 32.39
C SER A 40 -11.75 25.72 32.57
N SER A 41 -11.53 24.55 33.17
CA SER A 41 -12.60 23.69 33.71
C SER A 41 -12.36 23.42 35.20
N HIS A 42 -13.14 24.11 36.04
CA HIS A 42 -13.62 23.61 37.35
C HIS A 42 -14.77 22.62 37.06
N ASP A 43 -15.14 21.63 37.86
CA ASP A 43 -14.70 21.08 39.16
C ASP A 43 -15.35 19.68 39.23
N GLY A 44 -14.71 18.70 39.88
CA GLY A 44 -15.31 17.38 40.02
C GLY A 44 -14.42 16.30 40.63
N SER A 45 -13.95 16.55 41.85
CA SER A 45 -13.50 15.60 42.89
C SER A 45 -13.43 14.09 42.54
N THR A 46 -12.23 13.49 42.64
CA THR A 46 -11.99 12.31 43.48
C THR A 46 -10.49 12.24 43.82
N GLU A 47 -10.18 12.27 45.10
CA GLU A 47 -8.83 12.14 45.67
C GLU A 47 -8.22 10.76 45.36
N GLN A 48 -7.06 10.73 44.72
CA GLN A 48 -6.10 9.63 44.91
C GLN A 48 -4.68 10.21 45.08
N SER A 49 -4.18 10.01 46.30
CA SER A 49 -2.84 10.35 46.74
C SER A 49 -1.81 9.48 46.03
N LEU A 50 -1.01 10.07 45.14
CA LEU A 50 0.21 9.47 44.61
C LEU A 50 1.43 10.23 45.14
N ARG A 51 2.18 9.53 45.99
CA ARG A 51 3.47 9.95 46.52
C ARG A 51 4.47 10.15 45.38
N LEU A 52 4.93 11.39 45.21
CA LEU A 52 6.14 11.72 44.44
C LEU A 52 7.36 11.13 45.17
N GLN A 53 7.99 10.13 44.54
CA GLN A 53 9.35 9.73 44.88
C GLN A 53 10.33 10.71 44.24
N THR A 54 11.19 11.27 45.07
CA THR A 54 12.31 12.15 44.72
C THR A 54 13.39 11.37 43.97
N LEU A 55 13.78 11.88 42.79
CA LEU A 55 14.98 11.44 42.07
C LEU A 55 16.25 11.91 42.83
N PRO A 56 17.27 11.06 43.00
CA PRO A 56 18.55 11.48 43.55
C PRO A 56 19.39 12.21 42.49
N SER A 57 20.04 13.29 42.93
CA SER A 57 21.04 14.06 42.18
C SER A 57 22.30 13.21 41.90
N PRO A 58 22.94 13.34 40.73
CA PRO A 58 24.24 12.72 40.48
C PRO A 58 25.38 13.60 41.01
N THR A 59 26.25 12.96 41.78
CA THR A 59 27.49 13.49 42.36
C THR A 59 28.65 13.40 41.35
N GLU A 60 29.32 14.54 41.18
CA GLU A 60 30.75 14.82 41.03
C GLU A 60 31.75 13.83 40.37
N GLU A 61 32.51 14.45 39.47
CA GLU A 61 33.98 14.40 39.32
C GLU A 61 34.66 13.12 38.83
N THR A 62 35.05 13.15 37.55
CA THR A 62 36.36 12.60 37.13
C THR A 62 37.08 13.57 36.19
N THR A 63 38.37 13.71 36.47
CA THR A 63 39.36 14.68 35.98
C THR A 63 39.72 14.47 34.50
N PRO A 64 39.99 15.53 33.70
CA PRO A 64 40.52 15.36 32.36
C PRO A 64 42.06 15.32 32.36
N THR A 65 42.61 14.32 31.69
CA THR A 65 44.05 14.20 31.40
C THR A 65 44.38 15.04 30.16
N GLN A 66 45.39 15.89 30.29
CA GLN A 66 45.95 16.71 29.21
C GLN A 66 46.52 15.86 28.07
N GLY A 67 46.13 16.17 26.84
CA GLY A 67 46.71 15.66 25.59
C GLY A 67 46.90 16.79 24.58
N GLN A 68 48.10 16.84 24.01
CA GLN A 68 48.70 17.90 23.19
C GLN A 68 47.95 18.27 21.88
N PRO A 69 48.23 19.47 21.30
CA PRO A 69 47.61 19.94 20.08
C PRO A 69 48.29 19.35 18.83
N ARG A 70 47.50 18.79 17.91
CA ARG A 70 47.91 18.58 16.52
C ARG A 70 47.22 19.60 15.63
N GLN A 71 48.03 20.52 15.10
CA GLN A 71 47.70 21.34 13.95
C GLN A 71 47.71 20.46 12.69
N GLY A 72 46.70 20.63 11.84
CA GLY A 72 46.53 19.94 10.57
C GLY A 72 45.25 20.42 9.93
N GLU A 73 45.30 21.61 9.35
CA GLU A 73 44.28 22.12 8.43
C GLU A 73 44.34 21.29 7.14
N GLU A 74 43.33 20.44 6.92
CA GLU A 74 42.99 19.93 5.59
C GLU A 74 41.58 20.41 5.23
N GLU A 75 41.51 21.36 4.31
CA GLU A 75 40.29 21.75 3.61
C GLU A 75 39.77 20.57 2.79
N LEU A 76 38.86 19.79 3.38
CA LEU A 76 38.04 18.84 2.64
C LEU A 76 36.81 19.58 2.11
N SER A 77 36.91 20.10 0.90
CA SER A 77 35.73 20.42 0.08
C SER A 77 35.10 19.10 -0.40
N PRO A 78 33.86 18.77 -0.01
CA PRO A 78 33.21 17.57 -0.50
C PRO A 78 32.58 17.85 -1.87
N THR A 79 33.34 17.63 -2.93
CA THR A 79 32.76 17.45 -4.27
C THR A 79 32.04 16.10 -4.30
N LEU A 80 30.73 16.14 -4.05
CA LEU A 80 29.79 15.03 -4.26
C LEU A 80 29.72 14.67 -5.76
N SER A 81 30.70 13.93 -6.26
CA SER A 81 30.62 13.32 -7.59
C SER A 81 29.68 12.12 -7.56
N LEU A 82 28.37 12.38 -7.72
CA LEU A 82 27.32 11.38 -7.92
C LEU A 82 27.39 10.78 -9.34
N HIS A 83 28.45 10.03 -9.62
CA HIS A 83 28.52 9.12 -10.77
C HIS A 83 28.58 7.68 -10.26
N HIS A 84 27.51 7.23 -9.61
CA HIS A 84 27.28 5.80 -9.44
C HIS A 84 26.69 5.26 -10.74
N ASN A 85 27.47 4.41 -11.42
CA ASN A 85 27.02 3.67 -12.58
C ASN A 85 25.78 2.84 -12.21
N LEU A 86 24.70 3.03 -12.97
CA LEU A 86 23.43 2.31 -12.87
C LEU A 86 23.62 0.86 -13.34
N THR A 87 24.35 0.03 -12.59
CA THR A 87 24.23 -1.42 -12.74
C THR A 87 22.94 -1.84 -12.05
N VAL A 88 21.98 -2.34 -12.83
CA VAL A 88 20.77 -2.96 -12.27
C VAL A 88 21.22 -4.16 -11.45
N ASP A 89 21.00 -4.13 -10.14
CA ASP A 89 21.28 -5.26 -9.25
C ASP A 89 20.53 -6.48 -9.79
N VAL A 90 21.29 -7.53 -10.14
CA VAL A 90 20.76 -8.77 -10.75
C VAL A 90 19.79 -9.49 -9.80
N ASP A 91 19.88 -9.20 -8.50
CA ASP A 91 18.98 -9.73 -7.48
C ASP A 91 17.61 -9.03 -7.44
N ASP A 92 17.40 -7.94 -8.20
CA ASP A 92 16.12 -7.20 -8.30
C ASP A 92 15.18 -7.81 -9.38
N VAL A 93 15.52 -8.97 -9.91
CA VAL A 93 14.86 -9.61 -11.05
C VAL A 93 13.74 -10.51 -10.58
N GLY A 94 12.51 -9.98 -10.50
CA GLY A 94 11.30 -10.81 -10.39
C GLY A 94 11.16 -11.80 -11.56
N SER A 95 10.22 -12.75 -11.47
CA SER A 95 10.04 -13.81 -12.47
C SER A 95 10.15 -13.27 -13.91
N LEU A 96 11.04 -13.88 -14.70
CA LEU A 96 11.34 -13.45 -16.07
C LEU A 96 10.08 -13.43 -16.95
N SER A 97 9.16 -14.37 -16.72
CA SER A 97 7.90 -14.48 -17.47
C SER A 97 6.96 -13.31 -17.19
N HIS A 98 6.96 -12.80 -15.95
CA HIS A 98 6.19 -11.63 -15.55
C HIS A 98 6.78 -10.34 -16.12
N ARG A 99 8.10 -10.16 -16.02
CA ARG A 99 8.80 -8.98 -16.56
C ARG A 99 8.58 -8.78 -18.06
N ALA A 100 8.66 -9.86 -18.84
CA ALA A 100 8.46 -9.80 -20.29
C ALA A 100 7.08 -9.27 -20.70
N LYS A 101 6.09 -9.34 -19.81
CA LYS A 101 4.70 -8.95 -20.07
C LYS A 101 4.28 -7.67 -19.35
N TRP A 102 5.10 -7.10 -18.48
CA TRP A 102 4.71 -5.91 -17.73
C TRP A 102 5.07 -4.61 -18.49
N LEU A 103 6.11 -3.88 -18.09
CA LEU A 103 6.48 -2.58 -18.66
C LEU A 103 7.99 -2.47 -18.81
N HIS A 104 8.42 -1.66 -19.78
CA HIS A 104 9.82 -1.25 -19.88
C HIS A 104 10.10 -0.11 -18.90
N PRO A 105 10.98 -0.32 -17.90
CA PRO A 105 11.26 0.69 -16.89
C PRO A 105 12.07 1.86 -17.45
N GLN A 106 11.81 3.06 -16.94
CA GLN A 106 12.60 4.27 -17.17
C GLN A 106 13.66 4.42 -16.08
N ALA A 107 14.85 4.93 -16.44
CA ALA A 107 15.93 5.12 -15.48
C ALA A 107 15.54 6.13 -14.39
N PHE A 108 15.99 5.89 -13.15
CA PHE A 108 15.82 6.82 -12.04
C PHE A 108 16.78 8.02 -12.20
N VAL A 109 16.36 9.00 -12.99
CA VAL A 109 17.10 10.24 -13.25
C VAL A 109 16.20 11.46 -13.09
N SER A 110 16.78 12.66 -13.08
CA SER A 110 15.98 13.88 -13.09
C SER A 110 15.03 13.89 -14.29
N PRO A 111 13.73 14.18 -14.08
CA PRO A 111 12.80 14.28 -15.20
C PRO A 111 13.17 15.51 -16.04
N ARG A 112 13.13 15.35 -17.37
CA ARG A 112 13.49 16.37 -18.36
C ARG A 112 12.58 16.21 -19.59
N PRO A 113 12.44 17.26 -20.43
CA PRO A 113 11.69 17.16 -21.69
C PRO A 113 12.18 16.04 -22.62
N SER A 114 13.47 15.72 -22.56
CA SER A 114 14.10 14.72 -23.44
C SER A 114 13.84 13.26 -23.06
N ASN A 115 13.32 12.98 -21.86
CA ASN A 115 13.09 11.61 -21.38
C ASN A 115 11.68 11.34 -20.86
N ILE A 116 10.93 12.38 -20.48
CA ILE A 116 9.57 12.26 -19.95
C ILE A 116 8.68 13.28 -20.66
N SER A 117 7.74 12.81 -21.48
CA SER A 117 6.76 13.62 -22.22
C SER A 117 5.31 13.31 -21.86
N THR A 118 5.06 12.23 -21.13
CA THR A 118 3.72 11.79 -20.69
C THR A 118 3.75 11.27 -19.25
N VAL A 119 2.58 11.24 -18.61
CA VAL A 119 2.44 10.63 -17.27
C VAL A 119 2.77 9.12 -17.32
N ASP A 120 2.43 8.43 -18.41
CA ASP A 120 2.80 7.02 -18.62
C ASP A 120 4.32 6.78 -18.47
N GLN A 121 5.14 7.65 -19.06
CA GLN A 121 6.60 7.54 -18.94
C GLN A 121 7.08 7.87 -17.52
N ALA A 122 6.49 8.88 -16.87
CA ALA A 122 6.84 9.26 -15.50
C ALA A 122 6.61 8.11 -14.50
N LEU A 123 5.47 7.41 -14.60
CA LEU A 123 5.14 6.31 -13.68
C LEU A 123 5.93 5.01 -13.96
N ARG A 124 6.57 4.88 -15.13
CA ARG A 124 7.47 3.76 -15.45
C ARG A 124 8.87 3.91 -14.84
N THR A 125 9.13 4.99 -14.13
CA THR A 125 10.44 5.23 -13.51
C THR A 125 10.74 4.17 -12.45
N ILE A 126 11.95 3.59 -12.53
CA ILE A 126 12.48 2.71 -11.49
C ILE A 126 12.49 3.48 -10.17
N LEU A 127 12.01 2.86 -9.10
CA LEU A 127 12.04 3.50 -7.79
C LEU A 127 13.49 3.76 -7.32
N PRO A 128 13.71 4.76 -6.45
CA PRO A 128 14.98 4.88 -5.75
C PRO A 128 15.29 3.58 -4.98
N ARG A 129 16.58 3.31 -4.76
CA ARG A 129 16.98 2.21 -3.87
C ARG A 129 16.47 2.52 -2.46
N ALA A 130 15.84 1.54 -1.82
CA ALA A 130 15.47 1.67 -0.41
C ALA A 130 16.74 1.91 0.43
N PRO A 131 16.71 2.85 1.39
CA PRO A 131 17.80 2.99 2.33
C PRO A 131 17.88 1.78 3.26
N ASP A 132 19.08 1.46 3.70
CA ASP A 132 19.31 0.36 4.64
C ASP A 132 18.75 0.70 6.03
N PRO A 133 18.33 -0.31 6.82
CA PRO A 133 18.00 -0.12 8.23
C PRO A 133 19.24 0.34 9.01
N TYR A 134 19.02 1.07 10.11
CA TYR A 134 20.09 1.59 10.97
C TYR A 134 21.05 0.50 11.52
N LYS A 135 20.59 -0.76 11.54
CA LYS A 135 21.39 -1.93 11.88
C LYS A 135 20.84 -3.17 11.15
N LYS A 136 21.73 -4.06 10.70
CA LYS A 136 21.35 -5.36 10.13
C LYS A 136 20.53 -6.19 11.13
N GLY A 137 19.42 -6.77 10.66
CA GLY A 137 18.48 -7.54 11.49
C GLY A 137 17.61 -6.68 12.42
N ALA A 138 17.64 -5.35 12.28
CA ALA A 138 16.66 -4.50 12.93
C ALA A 138 15.32 -4.56 12.20
N LEU A 139 14.25 -4.21 12.92
CA LEU A 139 12.90 -4.08 12.39
C LEU A 139 12.33 -5.39 11.82
N THR A 140 12.70 -6.54 12.39
CA THR A 140 12.22 -7.87 11.96
C THR A 140 10.90 -8.27 12.62
N SER A 141 10.58 -7.66 13.77
CA SER A 141 9.36 -8.01 14.52
C SER A 141 8.10 -7.52 13.83
N THR A 142 7.10 -8.41 13.72
CA THR A 142 5.72 -8.04 13.40
C THR A 142 4.86 -8.08 14.67
N LYS A 143 3.89 -7.17 14.76
CA LYS A 143 2.84 -7.20 15.78
C LYS A 143 2.10 -8.55 15.75
N ASP A 144 1.78 -9.08 16.92
CA ASP A 144 0.91 -10.25 17.06
C ASP A 144 -0.52 -9.96 16.60
N ILE A 145 -1.30 -11.03 16.41
CA ILE A 145 -2.70 -10.94 16.02
C ILE A 145 -3.49 -10.28 17.14
N THR A 146 -4.37 -9.34 16.84
CA THR A 146 -5.21 -8.69 17.85
C THR A 146 -6.50 -9.45 18.14
N GLN A 147 -7.16 -9.13 19.26
CA GLN A 147 -8.50 -9.66 19.53
C GLN A 147 -9.51 -9.24 18.45
N THR A 148 -9.37 -8.05 17.88
CA THR A 148 -10.23 -7.58 16.79
C THR A 148 -10.09 -8.44 15.55
N GLU A 149 -8.86 -8.87 15.22
CA GLU A 149 -8.60 -9.80 14.12
C GLU A 149 -9.18 -11.19 14.42
N LEU A 150 -9.04 -11.72 15.65
CA LEU A 150 -9.68 -12.99 16.02
C LEU A 150 -11.21 -12.95 15.95
N ASN A 151 -11.81 -11.78 16.21
CA ASN A 151 -13.25 -11.57 16.28
C ASN A 151 -13.89 -11.24 14.91
N VAL A 152 -13.20 -11.46 13.79
CA VAL A 152 -13.85 -11.40 12.47
C VAL A 152 -14.91 -12.49 12.40
N ASP A 153 -16.12 -12.11 11.98
CA ASP A 153 -17.26 -13.03 11.84
C ASP A 153 -16.88 -14.25 10.99
N GLU A 154 -17.28 -15.45 11.42
CA GLU A 154 -16.93 -16.72 10.78
C GLU A 154 -17.23 -16.73 9.27
N ASN A 155 -18.34 -16.08 8.89
CA ASN A 155 -18.79 -15.92 7.52
C ASN A 155 -17.92 -15.02 6.63
N ASP A 156 -17.08 -14.20 7.25
CA ASP A 156 -16.15 -13.25 6.63
C ASP A 156 -14.68 -13.62 6.87
N GLN A 157 -14.40 -14.73 7.56
CA GLN A 157 -13.04 -15.23 7.73
C GLN A 157 -12.45 -15.70 6.40
N LEU A 158 -11.14 -15.50 6.24
CA LEU A 158 -10.41 -15.96 5.07
C LEU A 158 -10.34 -17.50 5.06
N GLU A 159 -10.75 -18.11 3.95
CA GLU A 159 -10.67 -19.56 3.76
C GLU A 159 -9.71 -19.98 2.66
N LYS A 160 -9.53 -19.15 1.63
CA LYS A 160 -8.84 -19.53 0.40
C LYS A 160 -7.89 -18.42 -0.04
N ILE A 161 -6.70 -18.81 -0.47
CA ILE A 161 -5.75 -17.92 -1.15
C ILE A 161 -5.55 -18.42 -2.57
N VAL A 162 -5.62 -17.52 -3.55
CA VAL A 162 -5.40 -17.83 -4.96
C VAL A 162 -4.33 -16.89 -5.51
N TYR A 163 -3.21 -17.44 -5.96
CA TYR A 163 -2.21 -16.71 -6.73
C TYR A 163 -2.70 -16.47 -8.15
N VAL A 164 -2.67 -15.21 -8.58
CA VAL A 164 -3.10 -14.80 -9.92
C VAL A 164 -1.93 -14.08 -10.59
N PRO A 165 -1.13 -14.76 -11.43
CA PRO A 165 0.08 -14.18 -12.03
C PRO A 165 -0.19 -12.91 -12.86
N THR A 166 -1.40 -12.80 -13.41
CA THR A 166 -1.81 -11.71 -14.28
C THR A 166 -2.63 -10.62 -13.57
N LEU A 167 -2.72 -10.67 -12.23
CA LEU A 167 -3.70 -9.90 -11.45
C LEU A 167 -3.69 -8.41 -11.79
N VAL A 168 -2.51 -7.78 -11.78
CA VAL A 168 -2.37 -6.38 -12.17
C VAL A 168 -2.03 -6.26 -13.67
N THR A 169 -1.28 -7.22 -14.23
CA THR A 169 -0.81 -7.11 -15.62
C THR A 169 -1.93 -7.10 -16.65
N CYS A 170 -3.09 -7.67 -16.33
CA CYS A 170 -4.27 -7.62 -17.19
C CYS A 170 -4.83 -6.19 -17.38
N LEU A 171 -4.46 -5.23 -16.52
CA LEU A 171 -4.88 -3.83 -16.59
C LEU A 171 -3.92 -2.95 -17.41
N ARG A 172 -2.76 -3.50 -17.81
CA ARG A 172 -1.67 -2.74 -18.43
C ARG A 172 -2.14 -1.91 -19.62
N ASP A 173 -2.76 -2.54 -20.61
CA ASP A 173 -3.06 -1.88 -21.89
C ASP A 173 -4.04 -0.71 -21.71
N ARG A 174 -4.99 -0.84 -20.78
CA ARG A 174 -5.94 0.22 -20.42
C ARG A 174 -5.26 1.37 -19.67
N ALA A 175 -4.35 1.04 -18.76
CA ALA A 175 -3.56 2.06 -18.06
C ALA A 175 -2.67 2.83 -19.03
N VAL A 176 -2.04 2.15 -19.99
CA VAL A 176 -1.24 2.77 -21.05
C VAL A 176 -2.10 3.73 -21.87
N GLU A 177 -3.28 3.30 -22.30
CA GLU A 177 -4.23 4.14 -23.05
C GLU A 177 -4.59 5.42 -22.28
N LYS A 178 -4.88 5.34 -20.98
CA LYS A 178 -5.23 6.52 -20.17
C LYS A 178 -4.04 7.45 -19.95
N LEU A 179 -2.89 6.90 -19.60
CA LEU A 179 -1.74 7.67 -19.15
C LEU A 179 -0.91 8.25 -20.31
N GLN A 180 -0.94 7.64 -21.50
CA GLN A 180 -0.20 8.16 -22.66
C GLN A 180 -0.85 9.42 -23.26
N ASN A 181 -2.15 9.59 -23.06
CA ASN A 181 -2.88 10.77 -23.53
C ASN A 181 -2.68 12.00 -22.63
N LEU A 182 -2.09 11.82 -21.44
CA LEU A 182 -1.75 12.90 -20.52
C LEU A 182 -0.33 13.40 -20.82
N HIS A 183 -0.25 14.39 -21.69
CA HIS A 183 1.00 15.02 -22.08
C HIS A 183 1.49 16.02 -21.03
N ILE A 184 2.82 16.14 -20.92
CA ILE A 184 3.48 17.12 -20.06
C ILE A 184 4.02 18.22 -20.95
N ASN A 185 3.51 19.44 -20.80
CA ASN A 185 4.05 20.63 -21.44
C ASN A 185 5.13 21.26 -20.56
N TRP A 186 6.39 21.07 -20.95
CA TRP A 186 7.54 21.58 -20.20
C TRP A 186 7.75 23.10 -20.30
N ASP A 187 6.95 23.80 -21.09
CA ASP A 187 6.95 25.27 -21.14
C ASP A 187 5.92 25.88 -20.17
N GLU A 188 5.08 25.06 -19.53
CA GLU A 188 4.04 25.48 -18.57
C GLU A 188 4.47 25.16 -17.14
N ASP A 189 4.50 26.19 -16.27
CA ASP A 189 4.92 26.05 -14.88
C ASP A 189 4.03 25.08 -14.09
N ASP A 190 2.73 25.05 -14.38
CA ASP A 190 1.77 24.15 -13.73
C ASP A 190 2.10 22.67 -14.00
N ASP A 191 2.44 22.35 -15.26
CA ASP A 191 2.78 21.00 -15.68
C ASP A 191 4.10 20.55 -15.04
N ILE A 192 5.09 21.44 -15.01
CA ILE A 192 6.37 21.21 -14.31
C ILE A 192 6.11 20.95 -12.83
N LEU A 193 5.26 21.76 -12.18
CA LEU A 193 4.90 21.59 -10.78
C LEU A 193 4.20 20.24 -10.55
N SER A 194 3.28 19.85 -11.43
CA SER A 194 2.61 18.56 -11.38
C SER A 194 3.59 17.39 -11.51
N VAL A 195 4.60 17.48 -12.40
CA VAL A 195 5.68 16.47 -12.49
C VAL A 195 6.38 16.24 -11.16
N THR A 196 6.55 17.29 -10.34
CA THR A 196 7.16 17.14 -9.01
C THR A 196 6.35 16.27 -8.04
N SER A 197 5.05 16.06 -8.34
CA SER A 197 4.14 15.22 -7.55
C SER A 197 4.06 13.77 -8.04
N PHE A 198 4.41 13.49 -9.30
CA PHE A 198 4.40 12.12 -9.86
C PHE A 198 5.76 11.44 -9.84
N HIS A 199 6.85 12.20 -10.01
CA HIS A 199 8.12 11.59 -10.36
C HIS A 199 8.93 11.21 -9.11
N PRO A 200 9.34 9.94 -8.93
CA PRO A 200 9.99 9.50 -7.69
C PRO A 200 11.32 10.21 -7.42
N TYR A 201 12.01 10.70 -8.47
CA TYR A 201 13.24 11.49 -8.30
C TYR A 201 13.01 12.79 -7.52
N THR A 202 11.84 13.42 -7.64
CA THR A 202 11.52 14.66 -6.93
C THR A 202 10.94 14.34 -5.55
N THR A 203 10.00 13.40 -5.48
CA THR A 203 9.29 13.08 -4.24
C THR A 203 10.17 12.40 -3.20
N ALA A 204 11.27 11.75 -3.61
CA ALA A 204 12.20 11.09 -2.69
C ALA A 204 13.24 12.00 -2.03
N ARG A 205 13.41 13.26 -2.49
CA ARG A 205 14.58 14.09 -2.15
C ARG A 205 14.76 14.37 -0.65
N ASN A 206 13.67 14.48 0.09
CA ASN A 206 13.66 14.87 1.49
C ASN A 206 13.37 13.70 2.43
N LEU A 207 13.49 12.47 1.94
CA LEU A 207 13.25 11.28 2.73
C LEU A 207 14.52 10.84 3.48
N PRO A 208 14.36 10.14 4.63
CA PRO A 208 15.49 9.70 5.44
C PRO A 208 16.37 8.71 4.67
N ARG A 209 17.69 8.89 4.74
CA ARG A 209 18.68 8.02 4.07
C ARG A 209 19.00 6.74 4.83
N THR A 210 18.37 6.54 5.98
CA THR A 210 18.50 5.37 6.85
C THR A 210 17.15 5.11 7.48
N ILE A 211 16.69 3.86 7.47
CA ILE A 211 15.42 3.48 8.08
C ILE A 211 15.65 3.23 9.57
N TRP A 212 15.02 4.03 10.42
CA TRP A 212 15.06 3.88 11.88
C TRP A 212 13.81 3.20 12.42
N SER A 213 12.70 3.32 11.71
CA SER A 213 11.40 2.80 12.12
C SER A 213 10.53 2.39 10.93
N GLU A 214 9.45 1.66 11.21
CA GLU A 214 8.39 1.37 10.24
C GLU A 214 7.75 2.66 9.67
N LYS A 215 7.70 3.73 10.48
CA LYS A 215 7.21 5.04 10.04
C LYS A 215 8.05 5.66 8.92
N ASP A 216 9.36 5.40 8.90
CA ASP A 216 10.20 5.83 7.79
C ASP A 216 9.84 5.10 6.50
N ILE A 217 9.53 3.80 6.58
CA ILE A 217 9.04 3.02 5.43
C ILE A 217 7.72 3.59 4.93
N GLU A 218 6.78 3.89 5.82
CA GLU A 218 5.50 4.53 5.47
C GLU A 218 5.73 5.86 4.75
N HIS A 219 6.60 6.74 5.27
CA HIS A 219 6.93 8.00 4.59
C HIS A 219 7.51 7.77 3.20
N TRP A 220 8.39 6.78 3.07
CA TRP A 220 8.98 6.40 1.79
C TRP A 220 7.92 5.91 0.79
N THR A 221 7.14 4.90 1.16
CA THR A 221 6.12 4.33 0.27
C THR A 221 5.06 5.36 -0.11
N HIS A 222 4.61 6.20 0.83
CA HIS A 222 3.68 7.28 0.50
C HIS A 222 4.27 8.29 -0.49
N ALA A 223 5.51 8.70 -0.31
CA ALA A 223 6.14 9.69 -1.18
C ALA A 223 6.46 9.15 -2.58
N VAL A 224 6.94 7.91 -2.71
CA VAL A 224 7.45 7.40 -4.00
C VAL A 224 6.50 6.44 -4.71
N LEU A 225 5.51 5.86 -4.02
CA LEU A 225 4.51 4.96 -4.61
C LEU A 225 3.12 5.58 -4.61
N PHE A 226 2.56 5.81 -3.42
CA PHE A 226 1.13 6.02 -3.30
C PHE A 226 0.70 7.41 -3.76
N ARG A 227 1.33 8.49 -3.27
CA ARG A 227 0.97 9.86 -3.68
C ARG A 227 1.18 10.11 -5.19
N PRO A 228 2.28 9.65 -5.81
CA PRO A 228 2.40 9.67 -7.26
C PRO A 228 1.25 8.99 -8.01
N ALA A 229 0.84 7.81 -7.55
CA ALA A 229 -0.27 7.08 -8.14
C ALA A 229 -1.62 7.80 -7.94
N VAL A 230 -1.88 8.36 -6.76
CA VAL A 230 -3.06 9.21 -6.51
C VAL A 230 -3.10 10.39 -7.46
N ALA A 231 -1.99 11.10 -7.59
CA ALA A 231 -1.90 12.26 -8.46
C ALA A 231 -2.20 11.85 -9.92
N ALA A 232 -1.69 10.71 -10.38
CA ALA A 232 -2.00 10.20 -11.73
C ALA A 232 -3.47 9.79 -11.89
N VAL A 233 -4.09 9.20 -10.88
CA VAL A 233 -5.53 8.92 -10.88
C VAL A 233 -6.34 10.20 -11.02
N ARG A 234 -6.01 11.23 -10.24
CA ARG A 234 -6.64 12.55 -10.33
C ARG A 234 -6.48 13.15 -11.72
N ALA A 235 -5.28 13.05 -12.30
CA ALA A 235 -5.02 13.56 -13.64
C ALA A 235 -5.89 12.86 -14.70
N VAL A 236 -6.07 11.54 -14.60
CA VAL A 236 -6.96 10.78 -15.50
C VAL A 236 -8.43 11.17 -15.31
N MET A 237 -8.88 11.39 -14.07
CA MET A 237 -10.25 11.84 -13.79
C MET A 237 -10.52 13.26 -14.34
N LEU A 238 -9.52 14.13 -14.29
CA LEU A 238 -9.58 15.49 -14.79
C LEU A 238 -9.36 15.61 -16.30
N GLN A 239 -8.75 14.60 -16.92
CA GLN A 239 -8.20 14.66 -18.28
C GLN A 239 -7.18 15.79 -18.45
N ASP A 240 -6.50 16.15 -17.36
CA ASP A 240 -5.52 17.22 -17.27
C ASP A 240 -4.53 16.86 -16.14
N ILE A 241 -3.25 17.19 -16.29
CA ILE A 241 -2.23 16.91 -15.27
C ILE A 241 -2.14 18.01 -14.21
N LYS A 242 -2.78 19.16 -14.42
CA LYS A 242 -2.79 20.27 -13.47
C LYS A 242 -3.41 19.88 -12.13
N HIS A 243 -2.81 20.36 -11.05
CA HIS A 243 -3.31 20.10 -9.71
C HIS A 243 -4.55 20.95 -9.41
N ASP A 244 -5.71 20.30 -9.31
CA ASP A 244 -6.95 20.93 -8.87
C ASP A 244 -7.04 20.89 -7.33
N PHE A 245 -6.73 22.01 -6.67
CA PHE A 245 -6.77 22.13 -5.21
C PHE A 245 -8.20 22.12 -4.63
N ASP A 246 -9.21 22.43 -5.44
CA ASP A 246 -10.61 22.47 -4.99
C ASP A 246 -11.17 21.05 -4.85
N LYS A 247 -10.63 20.08 -5.61
CA LYS A 247 -10.96 18.67 -5.45
C LYS A 247 -10.11 18.04 -4.36
N VAL A 248 -10.74 17.67 -3.26
CA VAL A 248 -10.03 17.01 -2.16
C VAL A 248 -9.79 15.51 -2.47
N HIS A 249 -10.66 14.89 -3.27
CA HIS A 249 -10.66 13.44 -3.52
C HIS A 249 -10.26 13.04 -4.95
N PRO A 250 -9.75 11.80 -5.14
CA PRO A 250 -9.33 10.88 -4.07
C PRO A 250 -8.00 11.29 -3.43
N TYR A 251 -7.72 10.77 -2.23
CA TYR A 251 -6.47 11.01 -1.50
C TYR A 251 -6.00 9.75 -0.76
N VAL A 252 -4.79 9.79 -0.18
CA VAL A 252 -4.30 8.77 0.77
C VAL A 252 -4.22 9.32 2.20
N SER A 253 -4.75 8.58 3.17
CA SER A 253 -4.73 8.91 4.61
C SER A 253 -4.23 7.72 5.43
N SER A 254 -3.71 7.98 6.62
CA SER A 254 -3.20 6.98 7.57
C SER A 254 -4.25 6.44 8.55
N SER A 255 -5.47 7.00 8.58
CA SER A 255 -6.55 6.48 9.45
C SER A 255 -7.92 6.96 8.98
N SER A 256 -8.92 6.10 9.15
CA SER A 256 -10.32 6.47 9.34
C SER A 256 -10.70 6.17 10.79
N ASP A 257 -11.91 6.53 11.19
CA ASP A 257 -12.52 6.20 12.48
C ASP A 257 -12.93 4.71 12.58
N ILE A 258 -12.07 3.80 12.09
CA ILE A 258 -12.31 2.35 12.09
C ILE A 258 -11.51 1.64 13.18
N ASP A 259 -12.08 0.57 13.74
CA ASP A 259 -11.49 -0.20 14.85
C ASP A 259 -10.13 -0.84 14.52
N VAL A 260 -9.84 -1.06 13.23
CA VAL A 260 -8.59 -1.64 12.74
C VAL A 260 -7.95 -0.64 11.80
N ILE A 261 -6.97 0.10 12.31
CA ILE A 261 -6.28 1.16 11.58
C ILE A 261 -5.23 0.53 10.65
N PRO A 262 -5.39 0.60 9.32
CA PRO A 262 -4.33 0.28 8.38
C PRO A 262 -3.27 1.38 8.37
N ASP A 263 -2.06 1.08 7.91
CA ASP A 263 -1.00 2.10 7.79
C ASP A 263 -1.36 3.19 6.77
N GLY A 264 -2.18 2.83 5.78
CA GLY A 264 -2.74 3.78 4.82
C GLY A 264 -4.05 3.32 4.21
N MET A 265 -4.76 4.26 3.61
CA MET A 265 -6.02 4.02 2.90
C MET A 265 -6.11 4.96 1.72
N PHE A 266 -6.67 4.47 0.61
CA PHE A 266 -7.09 5.29 -0.52
C PHE A 266 -8.56 5.67 -0.34
N VAL A 267 -8.82 6.94 -0.04
CA VAL A 267 -10.17 7.46 0.24
C VAL A 267 -10.75 8.08 -1.03
N LEU A 268 -11.92 7.57 -1.44
CA LEU A 268 -12.60 7.94 -2.69
C LEU A 268 -13.52 9.16 -2.53
N SER A 269 -14.16 9.28 -1.37
CA SER A 269 -15.08 10.36 -1.02
C SER A 269 -15.29 10.39 0.48
N GLU A 270 -15.87 11.48 0.99
CA GLU A 270 -16.41 11.60 2.34
C GLU A 270 -17.87 12.06 2.23
N GLU A 271 -18.80 11.16 2.49
CA GLU A 271 -20.23 11.49 2.59
C GLU A 271 -20.61 11.44 4.08
N ASP A 272 -21.21 12.52 4.59
CA ASP A 272 -21.61 12.63 6.01
C ASP A 272 -20.47 12.34 7.01
N SER A 273 -19.24 12.74 6.69
CA SER A 273 -18.00 12.48 7.47
C SER A 273 -17.59 11.00 7.56
N ILE A 274 -18.21 10.13 6.76
CA ILE A 274 -17.82 8.72 6.65
C ILE A 274 -17.01 8.54 5.37
N PRO A 275 -15.71 8.21 5.47
CA PRO A 275 -14.88 8.04 4.29
C PRO A 275 -15.23 6.75 3.54
N THR A 276 -15.43 6.84 2.23
CA THR A 276 -15.50 5.66 1.35
C THR A 276 -14.08 5.19 1.05
N ILE A 277 -13.69 4.03 1.59
CA ILE A 277 -12.36 3.47 1.42
C ILE A 277 -12.33 2.57 0.19
N GLY A 278 -11.48 2.91 -0.78
CA GLY A 278 -11.32 2.14 -2.01
C GLY A 278 -10.22 1.08 -1.93
N VAL A 279 -9.14 1.35 -1.17
CA VAL A 279 -8.00 0.44 -0.98
C VAL A 279 -7.46 0.60 0.44
N VAL A 280 -7.12 -0.51 1.11
CA VAL A 280 -6.31 -0.51 2.35
C VAL A 280 -4.84 -0.78 2.04
N ILE A 281 -3.94 -0.17 2.79
CA ILE A 281 -2.50 -0.22 2.58
C ILE A 281 -1.84 -0.64 3.89
N GLU A 282 -1.06 -1.72 3.81
CA GLU A 282 -0.21 -2.19 4.89
C GLU A 282 1.25 -1.99 4.47
N ASN A 283 2.03 -1.29 5.28
CA ASN A 283 3.46 -1.12 5.08
C ASN A 283 4.20 -2.04 6.04
N LYS A 284 5.25 -2.67 5.54
CA LYS A 284 6.10 -3.57 6.34
C LYS A 284 7.56 -3.26 6.08
N THR A 285 8.44 -3.64 6.99
CA THR A 285 9.87 -3.40 6.82
C THR A 285 10.48 -4.44 5.87
N PRO A 286 11.51 -4.08 5.09
CA PRO A 286 12.22 -5.05 4.24
C PRO A 286 12.73 -6.27 5.01
N SER A 287 13.31 -6.06 6.20
CA SER A 287 13.85 -7.15 7.03
C SER A 287 12.76 -8.16 7.42
N MET A 288 11.58 -7.67 7.82
CA MET A 288 10.46 -8.56 8.15
C MET A 288 10.01 -9.36 6.93
N TRP A 289 9.97 -8.73 5.76
CA TRP A 289 9.60 -9.41 4.54
C TRP A 289 10.59 -10.52 4.16
N GLU A 290 11.89 -10.22 4.19
CA GLU A 290 12.94 -11.16 3.78
C GLU A 290 13.10 -12.33 4.77
N GLU A 291 12.96 -12.07 6.07
CA GLU A 291 13.18 -13.09 7.11
C GLU A 291 11.87 -13.81 7.51
N GLY A 292 10.73 -13.13 7.41
CA GLY A 292 9.44 -13.56 7.99
C GLY A 292 8.34 -13.91 6.99
N MET A 293 8.35 -13.33 5.80
CA MET A 293 7.41 -13.63 4.71
C MET A 293 8.05 -14.58 3.70
N ASP A 294 7.73 -15.86 3.78
CA ASP A 294 8.09 -16.82 2.73
C ASP A 294 7.11 -16.75 1.56
N TYR A 295 7.07 -15.56 0.94
CA TYR A 295 6.13 -15.24 -0.11
C TYR A 295 6.22 -16.20 -1.30
N SER A 296 7.41 -16.75 -1.54
CA SER A 296 7.66 -17.73 -2.61
C SER A 296 6.77 -18.98 -2.51
N LYS A 297 6.35 -19.36 -1.30
CA LYS A 297 5.41 -20.48 -1.07
C LYS A 297 3.98 -20.18 -1.52
N LEU A 298 3.64 -18.90 -1.65
CA LEU A 298 2.34 -18.44 -2.13
C LEU A 298 2.33 -18.22 -3.64
N GLU A 299 3.49 -18.20 -4.29
CA GLU A 299 3.61 -18.05 -5.74
C GLU A 299 3.62 -19.40 -6.45
N TRP A 300 3.29 -19.38 -7.74
CA TRP A 300 3.55 -20.54 -8.60
C TRP A 300 5.06 -20.79 -8.71
N PRO A 301 5.51 -22.06 -8.65
CA PRO A 301 6.88 -22.40 -8.98
C PRO A 301 7.29 -21.89 -10.37
N GLU A 302 8.54 -21.47 -10.52
CA GLU A 302 9.03 -20.96 -11.80
C GLU A 302 8.89 -22.02 -12.90
N GLY A 303 8.32 -21.64 -14.04
CA GLY A 303 8.10 -22.52 -15.19
C GLY A 303 6.86 -23.40 -15.12
N SER A 304 6.06 -23.34 -14.05
CA SER A 304 4.84 -24.15 -13.90
C SER A 304 3.57 -23.49 -14.41
N GLU A 305 3.66 -22.40 -15.20
CA GLU A 305 2.49 -21.60 -15.61
C GLU A 305 1.49 -22.36 -16.48
N ARG A 306 1.90 -23.50 -17.07
CA ARG A 306 1.03 -24.35 -17.90
C ARG A 306 0.41 -25.50 -17.13
N ASP A 307 0.96 -25.83 -15.97
CA ASP A 307 0.64 -27.05 -15.24
C ASP A 307 -0.35 -26.79 -14.09
N ILE A 308 -0.44 -25.55 -13.61
CA ILE A 308 -1.35 -25.15 -12.53
C ILE A 308 -2.59 -24.47 -13.15
N PRO A 309 -3.79 -25.07 -13.04
CA PRO A 309 -5.02 -24.44 -13.51
C PRO A 309 -5.28 -23.10 -12.82
N ALA A 310 -5.78 -22.13 -13.59
CA ALA A 310 -6.23 -20.86 -13.02
C ALA A 310 -7.30 -21.10 -11.94
N GLY A 311 -7.16 -20.41 -10.81
CA GLY A 311 -8.07 -20.55 -9.67
C GLY A 311 -7.65 -21.59 -8.64
N THR A 312 -6.63 -22.41 -8.90
CA THR A 312 -6.10 -23.38 -7.92
C THR A 312 -5.86 -22.71 -6.57
N ALA A 313 -6.65 -23.08 -5.57
CA ALA A 313 -6.69 -22.41 -4.28
C ALA A 313 -5.85 -23.15 -3.24
N MET A 314 -5.13 -22.39 -2.42
CA MET A 314 -4.56 -22.84 -1.16
C MET A 314 -5.60 -22.68 -0.04
N ARG A 315 -5.62 -23.59 0.93
CA ARG A 315 -6.45 -23.49 2.13
C ARG A 315 -5.79 -22.56 3.14
N PHE A 316 -6.57 -21.64 3.70
CA PHE A 316 -6.21 -20.83 4.86
C PHE A 316 -7.06 -21.25 6.07
N TYR A 317 -6.42 -21.49 7.21
CA TYR A 317 -7.09 -21.73 8.48
C TYR A 317 -7.04 -20.45 9.33
N TRP A 318 -8.20 -19.89 9.66
CA TRP A 318 -8.25 -18.68 10.47
C TRP A 318 -7.67 -18.93 11.89
N PRO A 319 -6.90 -17.99 12.45
CA PRO A 319 -6.34 -18.12 13.79
C PRO A 319 -7.42 -18.21 14.88
N THR A 320 -7.14 -19.05 15.88
CA THR A 320 -7.96 -19.20 17.10
C THR A 320 -7.24 -18.66 18.35
N LYS A 321 -6.00 -18.20 18.21
CA LYS A 321 -5.13 -17.72 19.29
C LYS A 321 -4.33 -16.51 18.82
N ILE A 322 -4.05 -15.59 19.75
CA ILE A 322 -3.25 -14.37 19.52
C ILE A 322 -1.79 -14.72 19.21
N ILE A 323 -1.21 -15.61 20.01
CA ILE A 323 0.23 -15.94 19.98
C ILE A 323 0.51 -17.25 19.24
N GLY A 324 1.72 -17.36 18.69
CA GLY A 324 2.23 -18.57 18.04
C GLY A 324 1.93 -18.69 16.54
N ASN A 325 1.37 -17.64 15.94
CA ASN A 325 1.14 -17.56 14.50
C ASN A 325 2.45 -17.22 13.76
N ARG A 326 2.64 -17.74 12.55
CA ARG A 326 3.81 -17.39 11.73
C ARG A 326 3.69 -15.95 11.22
N GLU A 327 4.82 -15.30 10.99
CA GLU A 327 4.86 -13.90 10.51
C GLU A 327 4.02 -13.68 9.26
N GLN A 328 4.21 -14.51 8.24
CA GLN A 328 3.38 -14.47 7.03
C GLN A 328 1.87 -14.55 7.32
N ASP A 329 1.45 -15.46 8.19
CA ASP A 329 0.04 -15.65 8.50
C ASP A 329 -0.53 -14.46 9.26
N ARG A 330 0.26 -13.83 10.15
CA ARG A 330 -0.11 -12.60 10.85
C ARG A 330 -0.35 -11.44 9.88
N VAL A 331 0.54 -11.25 8.90
CA VAL A 331 0.41 -10.19 7.89
C VAL A 331 -0.83 -10.40 7.02
N ILE A 332 -1.09 -11.64 6.59
CA ILE A 332 -2.29 -11.98 5.80
C ILE A 332 -3.57 -11.71 6.60
N VAL A 333 -3.60 -12.11 7.89
CA VAL A 333 -4.75 -11.86 8.77
C VAL A 333 -4.98 -10.36 8.96
N GLN A 334 -3.93 -9.58 9.22
CA GLN A 334 -4.02 -8.12 9.37
C GLN A 334 -4.61 -7.46 8.13
N ALA A 335 -4.05 -7.76 6.94
CA ALA A 335 -4.54 -7.21 5.68
C ALA A 335 -5.98 -7.65 5.37
N TRP A 336 -6.33 -8.92 5.63
CA TRP A 336 -7.69 -9.42 5.43
C TRP A 336 -8.69 -8.74 6.37
N THR A 337 -8.38 -8.62 7.66
CA THR A 337 -9.24 -7.93 8.62
C THR A 337 -9.47 -6.48 8.21
N GLN A 338 -8.45 -5.77 7.72
CA GLN A 338 -8.60 -4.41 7.20
C GLN A 338 -9.55 -4.36 6.00
N LEU A 339 -9.44 -5.28 5.03
CA LEU A 339 -10.38 -5.37 3.90
C LEU A 339 -11.82 -5.55 4.36
N VAL A 340 -12.04 -6.45 5.34
CA VAL A 340 -13.37 -6.72 5.90
C VAL A 340 -13.91 -5.50 6.64
N LYS A 341 -13.12 -4.90 7.53
CA LYS A 341 -13.55 -3.78 8.39
C LYS A 341 -13.71 -2.46 7.65
N ALA A 342 -12.91 -2.22 6.61
CA ALA A 342 -13.05 -1.06 5.73
C ALA A 342 -14.12 -1.27 4.64
N GLU A 343 -14.78 -2.43 4.60
CA GLU A 343 -15.77 -2.81 3.58
C GLU A 343 -15.27 -2.61 2.14
N CYS A 344 -13.98 -2.86 1.90
CA CYS A 344 -13.35 -2.68 0.59
C CYS A 344 -12.78 -3.99 0.06
N ASP A 345 -12.64 -4.06 -1.27
CA ASP A 345 -12.24 -5.29 -1.95
C ASP A 345 -10.78 -5.32 -2.38
N LEU A 346 -10.02 -4.24 -2.15
CA LEU A 346 -8.67 -4.06 -2.68
C LEU A 346 -7.70 -3.69 -1.56
N GLY A 347 -6.55 -4.35 -1.56
CA GLY A 347 -5.49 -4.10 -0.59
C GLY A 347 -4.11 -4.06 -1.24
N ILE A 348 -3.16 -3.44 -0.56
CA ILE A 348 -1.75 -3.41 -0.93
C ILE A 348 -0.92 -3.75 0.31
N ILE A 349 0.06 -4.64 0.16
CA ILE A 349 1.14 -4.79 1.16
C ILE A 349 2.44 -4.34 0.50
N SER A 350 3.16 -3.41 1.13
CA SER A 350 4.38 -2.82 0.58
C SER A 350 5.52 -2.80 1.58
N THR A 351 6.73 -3.03 1.12
CA THR A 351 7.97 -2.97 1.92
C THR A 351 8.97 -1.96 1.40
N LEU A 352 8.52 -1.01 0.56
CA LEU A 352 9.33 -0.15 -0.30
C LEU A 352 10.08 -0.91 -1.42
N ASN A 353 10.70 -2.04 -1.10
CA ASN A 353 11.41 -2.90 -2.07
C ASN A 353 10.46 -3.79 -2.88
N THR A 354 9.40 -4.27 -2.23
CA THR A 354 8.43 -5.20 -2.80
C THR A 354 7.02 -4.72 -2.50
N THR A 355 6.17 -4.71 -3.51
CA THR A 355 4.73 -4.40 -3.41
C THR A 355 3.92 -5.58 -3.94
N ILE A 356 2.94 -6.05 -3.16
CA ILE A 356 1.96 -7.05 -3.60
C ILE A 356 0.56 -6.45 -3.53
N PHE A 357 -0.31 -6.94 -4.41
CA PHE A 357 -1.67 -6.47 -4.56
C PHE A 357 -2.65 -7.58 -4.17
N LEU A 358 -3.67 -7.19 -3.42
CA LEU A 358 -4.66 -8.06 -2.83
C LEU A 358 -6.04 -7.72 -3.38
N ALA A 359 -6.80 -8.71 -3.80
CA ALA A 359 -8.22 -8.55 -4.11
C ALA A 359 -9.06 -9.54 -3.30
N ARG A 360 -10.10 -9.06 -2.62
CA ARG A 360 -11.10 -9.87 -1.94
C ARG A 360 -12.14 -10.33 -2.95
N GLY A 361 -12.43 -11.63 -3.02
CA GLY A 361 -13.47 -12.15 -3.90
C GLY A 361 -14.85 -11.56 -3.60
N ARG A 362 -15.72 -11.50 -4.60
CA ARG A 362 -17.11 -11.02 -4.46
C ARG A 362 -18.12 -12.17 -4.53
N GLY A 363 -19.34 -11.91 -4.06
CA GLY A 363 -20.46 -12.87 -4.13
C GLY A 363 -20.18 -14.17 -3.38
N ASN A 364 -20.28 -15.31 -4.09
CA ASN A 364 -20.06 -16.65 -3.51
C ASN A 364 -18.60 -16.95 -3.12
N HIS A 365 -17.68 -16.00 -3.34
CA HIS A 365 -16.25 -16.15 -3.08
C HIS A 365 -15.72 -15.08 -2.11
N ARG A 366 -16.58 -14.52 -1.26
CA ARG A 366 -16.22 -13.45 -0.29
C ARG A 366 -15.15 -13.80 0.74
N ASN A 367 -14.87 -15.10 0.90
CA ASN A 367 -13.86 -15.69 1.79
C ASN A 367 -12.57 -16.10 1.04
N THR A 368 -12.35 -15.55 -0.15
CA THR A 368 -11.18 -15.82 -0.98
C THR A 368 -10.34 -14.55 -1.15
N LEU A 369 -9.04 -14.67 -0.91
CA LEU A 369 -8.03 -13.64 -1.17
C LEU A 369 -7.25 -13.99 -2.44
N TYR A 370 -7.31 -13.11 -3.43
CA TYR A 370 -6.47 -13.20 -4.63
C TYR A 370 -5.22 -12.34 -4.42
N ILE A 371 -4.06 -12.90 -4.76
CA ILE A 371 -2.77 -12.21 -4.59
C ILE A 371 -2.04 -12.11 -5.93
N SER A 372 -1.41 -10.97 -6.18
CA SER A 372 -0.58 -10.75 -7.39
C SER A 372 0.79 -11.41 -7.25
N PRO A 373 1.66 -11.35 -8.26
CA PRO A 373 3.10 -11.46 -8.07
C PRO A 373 3.67 -10.32 -7.22
N ALA A 374 4.87 -10.48 -6.70
CA ALA A 374 5.63 -9.40 -6.07
C ALA A 374 6.22 -8.43 -7.12
N TYR A 375 5.88 -7.14 -6.99
CA TYR A 375 6.41 -6.05 -7.82
C TYR A 375 7.59 -5.40 -7.12
N ARG A 376 8.78 -5.58 -7.69
CA ARG A 376 10.01 -4.97 -7.17
C ARG A 376 10.30 -3.60 -7.78
N ARG A 377 11.32 -2.93 -7.27
CA ARG A 377 11.79 -1.59 -7.67
C ARG A 377 11.85 -1.37 -9.19
N ALA A 378 12.44 -2.32 -9.92
CA ALA A 378 12.60 -2.25 -11.38
C ALA A 378 11.36 -2.68 -12.19
N MET A 379 10.27 -3.07 -11.52
CA MET A 379 9.03 -3.54 -12.13
C MET A 379 7.95 -2.46 -12.13
N CYS A 380 8.34 -1.19 -12.17
CA CYS A 380 7.44 -0.03 -12.23
C CYS A 380 6.28 -0.10 -11.22
N PRO A 381 6.53 -0.30 -9.91
CA PRO A 381 5.47 -0.55 -8.94
C PRO A 381 4.51 0.64 -8.78
N ILE A 382 4.95 1.89 -9.05
CA ILE A 382 4.04 3.06 -9.08
C ILE A 382 2.90 2.84 -10.08
N TYR A 383 3.24 2.30 -11.25
CA TYR A 383 2.27 2.00 -12.30
C TYR A 383 1.26 0.94 -11.86
N ALA A 384 1.73 -0.08 -11.13
CA ALA A 384 0.86 -1.11 -10.59
C ALA A 384 -0.09 -0.54 -9.51
N VAL A 385 0.41 0.36 -8.65
CA VAL A 385 -0.42 1.10 -7.68
C VAL A 385 -1.46 1.96 -8.39
N PHE A 386 -1.09 2.66 -9.46
CA PHE A 386 -2.05 3.41 -10.28
C PHE A 386 -3.16 2.49 -10.81
N CYS A 387 -2.83 1.32 -11.36
CA CYS A 387 -3.84 0.37 -11.84
C CYS A 387 -4.81 -0.04 -10.73
N TRP A 388 -4.30 -0.26 -9.51
CA TRP A 388 -5.11 -0.63 -8.36
C TRP A 388 -6.04 0.50 -7.91
N PHE A 389 -5.51 1.73 -7.79
CA PHE A 389 -6.30 2.91 -7.44
C PHE A 389 -7.31 3.26 -8.55
N ALA A 390 -6.99 3.00 -9.81
CA ALA A 390 -7.90 3.22 -10.93
C ALA A 390 -9.11 2.26 -10.91
N ILE A 391 -8.96 1.01 -10.46
CA ILE A 391 -10.10 0.12 -10.20
C ILE A 391 -10.94 0.68 -9.06
N ALA A 392 -10.31 1.05 -7.94
CA ALA A 392 -11.01 1.58 -6.77
C ALA A 392 -11.81 2.86 -7.11
N ALA A 393 -11.22 3.77 -7.89
CA ALA A 393 -11.86 5.01 -8.33
C ALA A 393 -12.88 4.84 -9.47
N GLY A 394 -13.13 3.60 -9.93
CA GLY A 394 -14.08 3.32 -11.01
C GLY A 394 -13.64 3.76 -12.41
N ILE A 395 -12.36 4.14 -12.58
CA ILE A 395 -11.76 4.38 -13.90
C ILE A 395 -11.71 3.06 -14.68
N PHE A 396 -11.37 1.98 -13.99
CA PHE A 396 -11.47 0.61 -14.47
C PHE A 396 -12.56 -0.13 -13.70
N LYS A 397 -13.13 -1.18 -14.29
CA LYS A 397 -14.15 -1.98 -13.63
C LYS A 397 -13.50 -3.08 -12.80
N TYR A 398 -14.06 -3.43 -11.66
CA TYR A 398 -13.52 -4.52 -10.84
C TYR A 398 -13.45 -5.86 -11.62
N GLU A 399 -14.42 -6.09 -12.52
CA GLU A 399 -14.47 -7.27 -13.39
C GLU A 399 -13.26 -7.36 -14.35
N ASP A 400 -12.58 -6.24 -14.59
CA ASP A 400 -11.38 -6.18 -15.41
C ASP A 400 -10.19 -6.93 -14.79
N LEU A 401 -10.25 -7.26 -13.49
CA LEU A 401 -9.26 -8.10 -12.82
C LEU A 401 -9.27 -9.56 -13.28
N ASN A 402 -10.35 -10.00 -13.97
CA ASN A 402 -10.50 -11.37 -14.49
C ASN A 402 -10.19 -12.46 -13.44
N LEU A 403 -10.72 -12.29 -12.22
CA LEU A 403 -10.46 -13.21 -11.12
C LEU A 403 -11.02 -14.61 -11.44
N PRO A 404 -10.19 -15.68 -11.41
CA PRO A 404 -10.68 -17.03 -11.67
C PRO A 404 -11.53 -17.53 -10.50
N THR A 405 -12.50 -18.41 -10.76
CA THR A 405 -13.22 -19.10 -9.70
C THR A 405 -12.24 -19.94 -8.86
N PRO A 406 -12.27 -19.84 -7.52
CA PRO A 406 -11.33 -20.58 -6.67
C PRO A 406 -11.64 -22.08 -6.72
N ASP A 407 -10.64 -22.87 -7.09
CA ASP A 407 -10.70 -24.33 -7.20
C ASP A 407 -10.07 -25.00 -5.98
N ALA A 408 -10.92 -25.69 -5.22
CA ALA A 408 -10.59 -26.49 -4.05
C ALA A 408 -10.84 -28.00 -4.28
N SER A 409 -11.13 -28.42 -5.52
CA SER A 409 -11.47 -29.81 -5.86
C SER A 409 -10.30 -30.78 -5.65
N TRP A 410 -9.07 -30.27 -5.68
CA TRP A 410 -7.84 -31.04 -5.47
C TRP A 410 -7.47 -31.24 -4.00
N TRP A 411 -8.13 -30.55 -3.06
CA TRP A 411 -7.85 -30.73 -1.63
C TRP A 411 -8.19 -32.15 -1.19
N ASN A 412 -7.29 -32.80 -0.45
CA ASN A 412 -7.55 -34.11 0.11
C ASN A 412 -8.58 -34.06 1.26
N ASP A 413 -9.11 -35.22 1.64
CA ASP A 413 -10.13 -35.33 2.69
C ASP A 413 -9.65 -34.86 4.07
N SER A 414 -8.34 -34.83 4.32
CA SER A 414 -7.78 -34.33 5.57
C SER A 414 -7.85 -32.81 5.64
N VAL A 415 -7.53 -32.13 4.54
CA VAL A 415 -7.66 -30.67 4.40
C VAL A 415 -9.12 -30.25 4.50
N ARG A 416 -10.02 -30.99 3.83
CA ARG A 416 -11.47 -30.70 3.82
C ARG A 416 -12.16 -30.90 5.16
N ARG A 417 -11.67 -31.82 5.99
CA ARG A 417 -12.22 -32.11 7.33
C ARG A 417 -11.59 -31.25 8.43
N ASP A 418 -10.84 -30.21 8.05
CA ASP A 418 -10.19 -29.26 8.96
C ASP A 418 -9.29 -29.91 10.03
N PHE A 419 -8.68 -31.07 9.73
CA PHE A 419 -7.77 -31.75 10.67
C PHE A 419 -6.53 -30.92 11.03
N TYR A 420 -6.21 -29.90 10.23
CA TYR A 420 -5.07 -29.01 10.43
C TYR A 420 -5.44 -27.70 11.13
N SER A 421 -6.68 -27.53 11.61
CA SER A 421 -7.13 -26.32 12.33
C SER A 421 -6.31 -26.01 13.59
N GLU A 422 -5.56 -26.98 14.11
CA GLU A 422 -4.61 -26.77 15.21
C GLU A 422 -3.37 -25.94 14.82
N SER A 423 -3.08 -25.80 13.52
CA SER A 423 -2.01 -24.97 12.97
C SER A 423 -2.61 -23.89 12.05
N PRO A 424 -3.01 -22.73 12.60
CA PRO A 424 -3.60 -21.65 11.81
C PRO A 424 -2.63 -21.13 10.73
N GLY A 425 -3.19 -20.48 9.71
CA GLY A 425 -2.44 -19.97 8.57
C GLY A 425 -2.61 -20.77 7.28
N VAL A 426 -1.66 -20.60 6.35
CA VAL A 426 -1.71 -21.31 5.06
C VAL A 426 -1.38 -22.80 5.25
N CYS A 427 -2.28 -23.66 4.80
CA CYS A 427 -2.11 -25.11 4.87
C CYS A 427 -1.01 -25.59 3.90
N ALA A 428 0.10 -26.07 4.44
CA ALA A 428 1.24 -26.53 3.62
C ALA A 428 0.91 -27.69 2.67
N ALA A 429 -0.08 -28.52 3.01
CA ALA A 429 -0.56 -29.59 2.13
C ALA A 429 -1.24 -29.06 0.86
N THR A 430 -1.59 -27.77 0.85
CA THR A 430 -2.23 -27.10 -0.27
C THR A 430 -1.31 -26.14 -1.03
N TYR A 431 0.00 -26.14 -0.76
CA TYR A 431 0.94 -25.36 -1.58
C TYR A 431 1.02 -25.86 -3.02
N TYR A 432 1.32 -24.96 -3.95
CA TYR A 432 1.43 -25.27 -5.38
C TYR A 432 2.47 -26.35 -5.70
N THR A 433 3.56 -26.43 -4.95
CA THR A 433 4.52 -27.53 -5.09
C THR A 433 3.90 -28.90 -4.82
N ARG A 434 2.97 -28.98 -3.85
CA ARG A 434 2.23 -30.22 -3.53
C ARG A 434 1.15 -30.54 -4.55
N TYR A 435 0.61 -29.53 -5.22
CA TYR A 435 -0.28 -29.73 -6.36
C TYR A 435 0.47 -30.43 -7.50
N LEU A 436 1.65 -29.91 -7.86
CA LEU A 436 2.48 -30.46 -8.93
C LEU A 436 2.97 -31.88 -8.65
N GLU A 437 3.16 -32.27 -7.39
CA GLU A 437 3.52 -33.64 -7.01
C GLU A 437 2.39 -34.67 -7.25
N GLN A 438 1.15 -34.23 -7.45
CA GLN A 438 -0.03 -35.11 -7.60
C GLN A 438 -0.43 -35.38 -9.06
N ILE A 439 0.08 -34.57 -9.99
CA ILE A 439 -0.16 -34.69 -11.43
C ILE A 439 1.02 -35.41 -12.09
#